data_AF-A0A2R6DHD5-F1
#
_entry.id   AF-A0A2R6DHD5-F1
#
_cell.length_a   1.000
_cell.length_b   1.000
_cell.length_c   1.000
_cell.angle_alpha   90.00
_cell.angle_beta   90.00
_cell.angle_gamma   90.00
#
_symmetry.space_group_name_H-M   'P 1'
#
loop_
_entity.id
_entity.type
_entity.pdbx_description
1 polymer ?
#
loop_
_entity_poly.entity_id
_entity_poly.type
_entity_poly.pdbx_seq_one_letter_code
_entity_poly.pdbx_strand_id
1 'polypeptide(L)'
;MSLDTVAEDIKDEAREDADEIRAEGEREAERIVAEAEDDAEGIVSEREAEVDRRIAQERERTLSSANLEAKQKRLEARRDVLEDVRERASEEVGAIDGDTRAELTRRLLDDAATEFGEGSDVRLYGRADDEALLADLVSEYDGYEYAGEFDCLGGVVAESEASRVRVNNTFDSVFADVWENNLKGVSDRLFENGETESEAKTDTGTRAAERENGDGDAT
;
A
#
# COMPACT_ATOMS: atom_id res chain seq x y z
N MET A 1 -16.52 -79.13 -66.62
CA MET A 1 -16.20 -78.66 -65.25
C MET A 1 -16.78 -79.68 -64.28
N SER A 2 -15.97 -80.33 -63.44
CA SER A 2 -16.50 -81.16 -62.35
C SER A 2 -16.89 -80.27 -61.17
N LEU A 3 -17.84 -80.73 -60.36
CA LEU A 3 -18.26 -80.02 -59.15
C LEU A 3 -17.10 -79.83 -58.16
N ASP A 4 -16.12 -80.73 -58.17
CA ASP A 4 -14.92 -80.64 -57.34
C ASP A 4 -14.05 -79.42 -57.67
N THR A 5 -13.94 -79.02 -58.94
CA THR A 5 -13.17 -77.82 -59.34
C THR A 5 -13.86 -76.55 -58.85
N VAL A 6 -15.18 -76.46 -59.01
CA VAL A 6 -15.96 -75.29 -58.53
C VAL A 6 -15.88 -75.16 -57.01
N ALA A 7 -15.84 -76.28 -56.29
CA ALA A 7 -15.71 -76.28 -54.83
C ALA A 7 -14.31 -75.87 -54.34
N GLU A 8 -13.26 -76.11 -55.11
CA GLU A 8 -11.91 -75.59 -54.84
C GLU A 8 -11.84 -74.08 -55.15
N ASP A 9 -12.34 -73.65 -56.31
CA ASP A 9 -12.36 -72.23 -56.70
C ASP A 9 -13.07 -71.36 -55.63
N ILE A 10 -14.22 -71.81 -55.12
CA ILE A 10 -14.96 -71.12 -54.04
C ILE A 10 -14.15 -71.05 -52.73
N LYS A 11 -13.36 -72.07 -52.40
CA LYS A 11 -12.55 -72.07 -51.17
C LYS A 11 -11.36 -71.14 -51.28
N ASP A 12 -10.76 -71.06 -52.46
CA ASP A 12 -9.63 -70.17 -52.70
C ASP A 12 -10.11 -68.72 -52.72
N GLU A 13 -11.23 -68.43 -53.37
CA GLU A 13 -11.89 -67.11 -53.31
C GLU A 13 -12.25 -66.73 -51.87
N ALA A 14 -12.84 -67.65 -51.09
CA ALA A 14 -13.15 -67.40 -49.67
C ALA A 14 -11.90 -67.18 -48.79
N ARG A 15 -10.74 -67.74 -49.16
CA ARG A 15 -9.47 -67.50 -48.45
C ARG A 15 -8.90 -66.14 -48.80
N GLU A 16 -8.92 -65.76 -50.08
CA GLU A 16 -8.52 -64.42 -50.51
C GLU A 16 -9.40 -63.35 -49.84
N ASP A 17 -10.72 -63.54 -49.83
CA ASP A 17 -11.66 -62.64 -49.14
C ASP A 17 -11.34 -62.53 -47.63
N ALA A 18 -11.07 -63.66 -46.97
CA ALA A 18 -10.75 -63.67 -45.55
C ALA A 18 -9.42 -62.96 -45.23
N ASP A 19 -8.43 -63.10 -46.12
CA ASP A 19 -7.14 -62.43 -45.98
C ASP A 19 -7.25 -60.93 -46.29
N GLU A 20 -8.06 -60.53 -47.27
CA GLU A 20 -8.37 -59.11 -47.55
C GLU A 20 -9.06 -58.44 -46.37
N ILE A 21 -10.09 -59.08 -45.79
CA ILE A 21 -10.78 -58.59 -44.60
C ILE A 21 -9.82 -58.45 -43.41
N ARG A 22 -8.91 -59.41 -43.22
CA ARG A 22 -7.92 -59.33 -42.12
C ARG A 22 -6.96 -58.17 -42.35
N ALA A 23 -6.44 -58.00 -43.57
CA ALA A 23 -5.53 -56.93 -43.92
C ALA A 23 -6.20 -55.54 -43.85
N GLU A 24 -7.50 -55.44 -44.15
CA GLU A 24 -8.29 -54.22 -43.92
C GLU A 24 -8.46 -53.94 -42.43
N GLY A 25 -8.81 -54.95 -41.64
CA GLY A 25 -8.95 -54.81 -40.18
C GLY A 25 -7.64 -54.41 -39.48
N GLU A 26 -6.50 -54.95 -39.92
CA GLU A 26 -5.18 -54.58 -39.42
C GLU A 26 -4.84 -53.12 -39.75
N ARG A 27 -5.05 -52.68 -40.99
CA ARG A 27 -4.85 -51.27 -41.39
C ARG A 27 -5.74 -50.32 -40.61
N GLU A 28 -7.00 -50.70 -40.40
CA GLU A 28 -7.94 -49.87 -39.64
C GLU A 28 -7.54 -49.79 -38.15
N ALA A 29 -7.09 -50.90 -37.56
CA ALA A 29 -6.59 -50.91 -36.19
C ALA A 29 -5.34 -50.02 -36.04
N GLU A 30 -4.39 -50.11 -36.97
CA GLU A 30 -3.20 -49.25 -37.00
C GLU A 30 -3.59 -47.76 -37.11
N ARG A 31 -4.55 -47.44 -37.98
CA ARG A 31 -5.06 -46.06 -38.13
C ARG A 31 -5.68 -45.53 -36.84
N ILE A 32 -6.51 -46.33 -36.17
CA ILE A 32 -7.14 -45.95 -34.89
C ILE A 32 -6.09 -45.71 -33.81
N VAL A 33 -5.06 -46.55 -33.74
CA VAL A 33 -3.96 -46.38 -32.76
C VAL A 33 -3.19 -45.10 -33.06
N ALA A 34 -2.82 -44.84 -34.31
CA ALA A 34 -2.11 -43.62 -34.69
C ALA A 34 -2.91 -42.34 -34.39
N GLU A 35 -4.21 -42.31 -34.73
CA GLU A 35 -5.09 -41.18 -34.38
C GLU A 35 -5.16 -40.97 -32.85
N ALA A 36 -5.26 -42.05 -32.08
CA ALA A 36 -5.30 -41.95 -30.62
C ALA A 36 -3.98 -41.49 -30.00
N GLU A 37 -2.83 -41.87 -30.58
CA GLU A 37 -1.51 -41.41 -30.18
C GLU A 37 -1.32 -39.91 -30.49
N ASP A 38 -1.67 -39.48 -31.71
CA ASP A 38 -1.64 -38.06 -32.10
C ASP A 38 -2.54 -37.20 -31.21
N ASP A 39 -3.76 -37.67 -30.91
CA ASP A 39 -4.69 -37.01 -29.99
C ASP A 39 -4.10 -36.92 -28.57
N ALA A 40 -3.47 -38.00 -28.09
CA ALA A 40 -2.85 -38.03 -26.78
C ALA A 40 -1.67 -37.03 -26.68
N GLU A 41 -0.80 -36.99 -27.69
CA GLU A 41 0.29 -36.02 -27.78
C GLU A 41 -0.22 -34.57 -27.83
N GLY A 42 -1.28 -34.33 -28.61
CA GLY A 42 -1.95 -33.03 -28.68
C GLY A 42 -2.48 -32.58 -27.32
N ILE A 43 -3.14 -33.47 -26.58
CA ILE A 43 -3.64 -33.19 -25.22
C ILE A 43 -2.48 -32.87 -24.27
N VAL A 44 -1.39 -33.64 -24.29
CA VAL A 44 -0.24 -33.39 -23.41
C VAL A 44 0.37 -32.03 -23.69
N SER A 45 0.65 -31.71 -24.96
CA SER A 45 1.23 -30.43 -25.37
C SER A 45 0.36 -29.23 -25.00
N GLU A 46 -0.97 -29.33 -25.20
CA GLU A 46 -1.90 -28.28 -24.81
C GLU A 46 -1.87 -28.04 -23.28
N ARG A 47 -1.84 -29.13 -22.51
CA ARG A 47 -1.81 -29.06 -21.04
C ARG A 47 -0.50 -28.51 -20.50
N GLU A 48 0.63 -28.88 -21.09
CA GLU A 48 1.93 -28.31 -20.74
C GLU A 48 1.94 -26.80 -20.98
N ALA A 49 1.49 -26.35 -22.15
CA ALA A 49 1.41 -24.94 -22.47
C ALA A 49 0.43 -24.18 -21.55
N GLU A 50 -0.68 -24.81 -21.13
CA GLU A 50 -1.62 -24.25 -20.14
C GLU A 50 -0.96 -24.08 -18.77
N VAL A 51 -0.24 -25.11 -18.30
CA VAL A 51 0.47 -25.10 -17.02
C VAL A 51 1.56 -24.03 -17.02
N ASP A 52 2.35 -23.91 -18.09
CA ASP A 52 3.40 -22.90 -18.19
C ASP A 52 2.84 -21.48 -18.14
N ARG A 53 1.74 -21.22 -18.86
CA ARG A 53 1.03 -19.92 -18.79
C ARG A 53 0.54 -19.64 -17.37
N ARG A 54 0.02 -20.65 -16.68
CA ARG A 54 -0.46 -20.52 -15.30
C ARG A 54 0.69 -20.22 -14.34
N ILE A 55 1.80 -20.93 -14.45
CA ILE A 55 3.01 -20.70 -13.63
C ILE A 55 3.51 -19.26 -13.82
N ALA A 56 3.60 -18.79 -15.07
CA ALA A 56 4.02 -17.42 -15.37
C ALA A 56 3.10 -16.38 -14.70
N GLN A 57 1.78 -16.57 -14.84
CA GLN A 57 0.79 -15.67 -14.22
C GLN A 57 0.85 -15.70 -12.68
N GLU A 58 1.00 -16.88 -12.07
CA GLU A 58 1.12 -17.02 -10.62
C GLU A 58 2.40 -16.36 -10.08
N ARG A 59 3.52 -16.49 -10.80
CA ARG A 59 4.78 -15.81 -10.48
C ARG A 59 4.62 -14.30 -10.51
N GLU A 60 4.05 -13.76 -11.58
CA GLU A 60 3.82 -12.32 -11.73
C GLU A 60 2.91 -11.80 -10.61
N ARG A 61 1.81 -12.51 -10.32
CA ARG A 61 0.90 -12.16 -9.23
C ARG A 61 1.61 -12.15 -7.88
N THR A 62 2.43 -13.15 -7.61
CA THR A 62 3.19 -13.27 -6.36
C THR A 62 4.20 -12.13 -6.20
N LEU A 63 4.94 -11.80 -7.27
CA LEU A 63 5.87 -10.68 -7.25
C LEU A 63 5.16 -9.35 -7.04
N SER A 64 4.04 -9.14 -7.73
CA SER A 64 3.23 -7.93 -7.58
C SER A 64 2.70 -7.78 -6.15
N SER A 65 2.17 -8.86 -5.56
CA SER A 65 1.69 -8.83 -4.17
C SER A 65 2.81 -8.58 -3.16
N ALA A 66 3.97 -9.24 -3.35
CA ALA A 66 5.12 -9.04 -2.46
C ALA A 66 5.66 -7.61 -2.54
N ASN A 67 5.72 -7.03 -3.75
CA ASN A 67 6.12 -5.63 -3.94
C ASN A 67 5.14 -4.65 -3.29
N LEU A 68 3.83 -4.91 -3.40
CA LEU A 68 2.81 -4.10 -2.75
C LEU A 68 2.94 -4.16 -1.23
N GLU A 69 3.11 -5.36 -0.66
CA GLU A 69 3.29 -5.58 0.78
C GLU A 69 4.55 -4.87 1.29
N ALA A 70 5.67 -4.96 0.56
CA ALA A 70 6.90 -4.26 0.91
C ALA A 70 6.71 -2.74 0.91
N LYS A 71 5.99 -2.20 -0.09
CA LYS A 71 5.68 -0.77 -0.16
C LYS A 71 4.78 -0.33 1.01
N GLN A 72 3.78 -1.12 1.36
CA GLN A 72 2.90 -0.85 2.50
C GLN A 72 3.69 -0.82 3.80
N LYS A 73 4.48 -1.87 4.09
CA LYS A 73 5.34 -1.92 5.29
C LYS A 73 6.28 -0.72 5.39
N ARG A 74 6.87 -0.30 4.26
CA ARG A 74 7.75 0.89 4.24
C ARG A 74 6.99 2.18 4.56
N LEU A 75 5.79 2.37 4.00
CA LEU A 75 4.98 3.56 4.28
C LEU A 75 4.49 3.57 5.73
N GLU A 76 4.13 2.40 6.25
CA GLU A 76 3.70 2.21 7.63
C GLU A 76 4.81 2.60 8.60
N ALA A 77 6.01 2.03 8.42
CA ALA A 77 7.17 2.39 9.24
C ALA A 77 7.55 3.88 9.14
N ARG A 78 7.41 4.50 7.96
CA ARG A 78 7.65 5.95 7.80
C ARG A 78 6.62 6.78 8.58
N ARG A 79 5.35 6.39 8.55
CA ARG A 79 4.29 7.05 9.31
C ARG A 79 4.55 6.94 10.80
N ASP A 80 4.89 5.74 11.29
CA ASP A 80 5.14 5.51 12.71
C ASP A 80 6.29 6.39 13.22
N VAL A 81 7.39 6.50 12.46
CA VAL A 81 8.50 7.41 12.78
C VAL A 81 8.06 8.88 12.80
N LEU A 82 7.21 9.31 11.86
CA LEU A 82 6.70 10.68 11.84
C LEU A 82 5.78 10.96 13.03
N GLU A 83 4.96 9.99 13.42
CA GLU A 83 4.10 10.06 14.60
C GLU A 83 4.92 10.16 15.88
N ASP A 84 5.96 9.35 16.05
CA ASP A 84 6.89 9.43 17.18
C ASP A 84 7.57 10.80 17.28
N VAL A 85 7.97 11.38 16.13
CA VAL A 85 8.59 12.72 16.10
C VAL A 85 7.57 13.78 16.46
N ARG A 86 6.34 13.67 15.96
CA ARG A 86 5.25 14.58 16.28
C ARG A 86 4.92 14.55 17.77
N GLU A 87 4.80 13.37 18.36
CA GLU A 87 4.52 13.19 19.78
C GLU A 87 5.62 13.84 20.63
N ARG A 88 6.90 13.53 20.35
CA ARG A 88 8.02 14.16 21.06
C ARG A 88 8.06 15.67 20.93
N ALA A 89 7.81 16.22 19.74
CA ALA A 89 7.75 17.66 19.55
C ALA A 89 6.55 18.28 20.29
N SER A 90 5.41 17.59 20.32
CA SER A 90 4.22 18.00 21.07
C SER A 90 4.46 18.02 22.58
N GLU A 91 5.16 17.02 23.12
CA GLU A 91 5.59 16.97 24.51
C GLU A 91 6.52 18.15 24.85
N GLU A 92 7.50 18.45 23.98
CA GLU A 92 8.40 19.60 24.15
C GLU A 92 7.62 20.93 24.15
N VAL A 93 6.62 21.08 23.29
CA VAL A 93 5.74 22.25 23.27
C VAL A 93 4.92 22.35 24.56
N GLY A 94 4.35 21.25 25.03
CA GLY A 94 3.58 21.21 26.28
C GLY A 94 4.42 21.54 27.52
N ALA A 95 5.70 21.18 27.50
CA ALA A 95 6.68 21.44 28.56
C ALA A 95 7.28 22.86 28.54
N ILE A 96 6.84 23.74 27.63
CA ILE A 96 7.24 25.16 27.67
C ILE A 96 6.65 25.79 28.93
N ASP A 97 7.51 26.28 29.82
CA ASP A 97 7.12 26.83 31.12
C ASP A 97 7.66 28.26 31.35
N GLY A 98 7.21 28.88 32.44
CA GLY A 98 7.72 30.17 32.92
C GLY A 98 7.38 31.36 32.02
N ASP A 99 8.31 32.32 31.92
CA ASP A 99 8.10 33.59 31.20
C ASP A 99 7.74 33.37 29.73
N THR A 100 8.36 32.38 29.09
CA THR A 100 8.08 32.04 27.68
C THR A 100 6.63 31.57 27.51
N ARG A 101 6.13 30.73 28.42
CA ARG A 101 4.73 30.28 28.39
C ARG A 101 3.77 31.45 28.55
N ALA A 102 4.05 32.34 29.51
CA ALA A 102 3.23 33.54 29.74
C ALA A 102 3.19 34.47 28.52
N GLU A 103 4.34 34.71 27.88
CA GLU A 103 4.43 35.53 26.66
C GLU A 103 3.63 34.92 25.51
N LEU A 104 3.79 33.62 25.25
CA LEU A 104 3.09 32.93 24.17
C LEU A 104 1.57 32.91 24.41
N THR A 105 1.12 32.58 25.62
CA THR A 105 -0.30 32.58 25.97
C THR A 105 -0.91 33.98 25.84
N ARG A 106 -0.21 35.03 26.26
CA ARG A 106 -0.67 36.41 26.07
C ARG A 106 -0.87 36.74 24.59
N ARG A 107 0.11 36.41 23.74
CA ARG A 107 0.01 36.67 22.29
C ARG A 107 -1.16 35.93 21.65
N LEU A 108 -1.39 34.68 22.05
CA LEU A 108 -2.53 33.89 21.55
C LEU A 108 -3.87 34.45 22.01
N LEU A 109 -3.91 35.03 23.22
CA LEU A 109 -5.08 35.73 23.73
C LEU A 109 -5.31 37.06 22.99
N ASP A 110 -4.26 37.85 22.73
CA ASP A 110 -4.34 39.07 21.92
C ASP A 110 -4.92 38.76 20.53
N ASP A 111 -4.39 37.73 19.86
CA ASP A 111 -4.86 37.28 18.56
C ASP A 111 -6.30 36.74 18.63
N ALA A 112 -6.70 36.10 19.72
CA ALA A 112 -8.09 35.68 19.90
C ALA A 112 -9.03 36.87 20.13
N ALA A 113 -8.58 37.88 20.86
CA ALA A 113 -9.37 39.04 21.23
C ALA A 113 -9.77 39.88 20.01
N THR A 114 -9.01 39.87 18.91
CA THR A 114 -9.35 40.57 17.67
C THR A 114 -10.60 40.04 16.98
N GLU A 115 -10.99 38.80 17.28
CA GLU A 115 -12.18 38.15 16.71
C GLU A 115 -13.48 38.50 17.45
N PHE A 116 -13.38 39.19 18.60
CA PHE A 116 -14.53 39.62 19.40
C PHE A 116 -14.75 41.13 19.31
N GLY A 117 -16.01 41.56 19.29
CA GLY A 117 -16.35 42.99 19.31
C GLY A 117 -16.16 43.61 20.69
N GLU A 118 -15.93 44.93 20.74
CA GLU A 118 -15.82 45.69 21.99
C GLU A 118 -17.03 45.46 22.91
N GLY A 119 -16.78 45.13 24.18
CA GLY A 119 -17.82 44.89 25.18
C GLY A 119 -18.53 43.53 25.07
N SER A 120 -17.95 42.56 24.34
CA SER A 120 -18.43 41.18 24.35
C SER A 120 -18.11 40.51 25.70
N ASP A 121 -19.07 39.77 26.25
CA ASP A 121 -18.79 38.83 27.33
C ASP A 121 -18.08 37.61 26.74
N VAL A 122 -16.81 37.42 27.11
CA VAL A 122 -15.94 36.34 26.60
C VAL A 122 -15.50 35.44 27.74
N ARG A 123 -15.79 34.15 27.61
CA ARG A 123 -15.37 33.09 28.52
C ARG A 123 -14.10 32.44 28.00
N LEU A 124 -13.08 32.38 28.82
CA LEU A 124 -11.80 31.76 28.51
C LEU A 124 -11.63 30.43 29.21
N TYR A 125 -11.17 29.45 28.44
CA TYR A 125 -10.79 28.14 28.93
C TYR A 125 -9.35 27.85 28.54
N GLY A 126 -8.66 27.08 29.37
CA GLY A 126 -7.29 26.68 29.10
C GLY A 126 -6.84 25.56 30.03
N ARG A 127 -5.57 25.19 29.93
CA ARG A 127 -5.01 24.08 30.69
C ARG A 127 -5.15 24.31 32.20
N ALA A 128 -5.46 23.27 32.96
CA ALA A 128 -5.66 23.34 34.40
C ALA A 128 -4.45 23.96 35.15
N ASP A 129 -3.23 23.56 34.78
CA ASP A 129 -2.00 24.09 35.37
C ASP A 129 -1.75 25.58 35.05
N ASP A 130 -2.43 26.13 34.05
CA ASP A 130 -2.31 27.54 33.63
C ASP A 130 -3.36 28.45 34.27
N GLU A 131 -4.23 27.94 35.15
CA GLU A 131 -5.33 28.70 35.77
C GLU A 131 -4.85 30.05 36.35
N ALA A 132 -3.78 30.05 37.14
CA ALA A 132 -3.26 31.27 37.75
C ALA A 132 -2.76 32.28 36.71
N LEU A 133 -2.05 31.80 35.69
CA LEU A 133 -1.56 32.63 34.58
C LEU A 133 -2.74 33.23 33.80
N LEU A 134 -3.77 32.43 33.52
CA LEU A 134 -4.95 32.87 32.78
C LEU A 134 -5.76 33.88 33.60
N ALA A 135 -5.98 33.64 34.89
CA ALA A 135 -6.67 34.59 35.76
C ALA A 135 -5.97 35.96 35.81
N ASP A 136 -4.63 35.96 35.85
CA ASP A 136 -3.83 37.18 35.82
C ASP A 136 -3.95 37.89 34.47
N LEU A 137 -3.76 37.18 33.36
CA LEU A 137 -3.84 37.76 31.99
C LEU A 137 -5.23 38.33 31.70
N VAL A 138 -6.29 37.63 32.09
CA VAL A 138 -7.68 38.03 31.81
C VAL A 138 -8.07 39.32 32.50
N SER A 139 -7.46 39.63 33.65
CA SER A 139 -7.68 40.91 34.34
C SER A 139 -7.26 42.13 33.52
N GLU A 140 -6.42 41.95 32.49
CA GLU A 140 -5.97 42.99 31.57
C GLU A 140 -7.00 43.28 30.45
N TYR A 141 -8.03 42.45 30.28
CA TYR A 141 -9.02 42.56 29.19
C TYR A 141 -10.44 42.81 29.71
N ASP A 142 -11.08 43.87 29.21
CA ASP A 142 -12.45 44.21 29.57
C ASP A 142 -13.46 43.21 28.98
N GLY A 143 -14.31 42.62 29.83
CA GLY A 143 -15.36 41.67 29.42
C GLY A 143 -14.91 40.21 29.31
N TYR A 144 -13.68 39.91 29.71
CA TYR A 144 -13.15 38.55 29.70
C TYR A 144 -13.22 37.95 31.11
N GLU A 145 -13.61 36.68 31.19
CA GLU A 145 -13.62 35.91 32.44
C GLU A 145 -13.00 34.53 32.23
N TYR A 146 -12.20 34.07 33.19
CA TYR A 146 -11.78 32.67 33.22
C TYR A 146 -12.97 31.80 33.61
N ALA A 147 -13.33 30.86 32.73
CA ALA A 147 -14.56 30.08 32.81
C ALA A 147 -14.32 28.57 33.03
N GLY A 148 -13.08 28.10 32.96
CA GLY A 148 -12.71 26.76 33.40
C GLY A 148 -11.59 26.10 32.60
N GLU A 149 -11.47 24.80 32.81
CA GLU A 149 -10.40 23.99 32.23
C GLU A 149 -10.75 23.51 30.82
N PHE A 150 -9.71 23.38 29.99
CA PHE A 150 -9.76 22.74 28.69
C PHE A 150 -8.55 21.81 28.55
N ASP A 151 -8.77 20.62 27.97
CA ASP A 151 -7.72 19.64 27.74
C ASP A 151 -6.85 20.08 26.55
N CYS A 152 -5.72 20.70 26.86
CA CYS A 152 -4.74 21.19 25.89
C CYS A 152 -3.34 21.26 26.49
N LEU A 153 -2.33 21.35 25.62
CA LEU A 153 -0.92 21.56 25.96
C LEU A 153 -0.67 22.96 26.55
N GLY A 154 -1.52 23.93 26.23
CA GLY A 154 -1.43 25.33 26.67
C GLY A 154 -2.17 26.28 25.73
N GLY A 155 -2.09 27.58 25.98
CA GLY A 155 -2.82 28.61 25.23
C GLY A 155 -4.27 28.78 25.70
N VAL A 156 -5.15 29.27 24.84
CA VAL A 156 -6.50 29.71 25.21
C VAL A 156 -7.58 29.27 24.22
N VAL A 157 -8.76 28.98 24.76
CA VAL A 157 -10.01 28.85 24.02
C VAL A 157 -10.95 29.95 24.50
N ALA A 158 -11.34 30.85 23.59
CA ALA A 158 -12.23 31.95 23.88
C ALA A 158 -13.61 31.69 23.28
N GLU A 159 -14.66 31.86 24.07
CA GLU A 159 -16.05 31.66 23.65
C GLU A 159 -16.92 32.85 24.06
N SER A 160 -17.78 33.31 23.15
CA SER A 160 -18.81 34.31 23.49
C SER A 160 -20.20 33.79 23.13
N GLU A 161 -21.08 33.69 24.13
CA GLU A 161 -22.48 33.30 23.94
C GLU A 161 -23.28 34.37 23.16
N ALA A 162 -22.93 35.65 23.35
CA ALA A 162 -23.56 36.77 22.67
C ALA A 162 -23.24 36.76 21.16
N SER A 163 -21.98 36.52 20.82
CA SER A 163 -21.49 36.56 19.43
C SER A 163 -21.58 35.20 18.71
N ARG A 164 -21.80 34.09 19.45
CA ARG A 164 -21.74 32.70 18.93
C ARG A 164 -20.41 32.37 18.25
N VAL A 165 -19.34 32.99 18.71
CA VAL A 165 -17.97 32.80 18.19
C VAL A 165 -17.18 31.99 19.21
N ARG A 166 -16.42 31.01 18.71
CA ARG A 166 -15.42 30.26 19.47
C ARG A 166 -14.11 30.33 18.71
N VAL A 167 -13.05 30.75 19.39
CA VAL A 167 -11.69 30.82 18.87
C VAL A 167 -10.82 29.83 19.66
N ASN A 168 -10.11 28.95 18.94
CA ASN A 168 -9.21 27.97 19.54
C ASN A 168 -7.75 28.31 19.20
N ASN A 169 -7.11 29.06 20.08
CA ASN A 169 -5.70 29.43 20.01
C ASN A 169 -4.93 28.67 21.09
N THR A 170 -5.03 27.34 21.05
CA THR A 170 -4.23 26.46 21.90
C THR A 170 -2.88 26.18 21.27
N PHE A 171 -1.89 25.79 22.07
CA PHE A 171 -0.61 25.34 21.55
C PHE A 171 -0.79 24.12 20.63
N ASP A 172 -1.76 23.26 20.90
CA ASP A 172 -2.14 22.12 20.05
C ASP A 172 -2.60 22.54 18.66
N SER A 173 -3.49 23.53 18.56
CA SER A 173 -4.02 23.98 17.27
C SER A 173 -2.92 24.61 16.43
N VAL A 174 -2.14 25.51 17.03
CA VAL A 174 -1.00 26.16 16.37
C VAL A 174 0.07 25.15 15.98
N PHE A 175 0.39 24.20 16.86
CA PHE A 175 1.35 23.13 16.56
C PHE A 175 0.87 22.25 15.41
N ALA A 176 -0.41 21.88 15.38
CA ALA A 176 -0.98 21.08 14.30
C ALA A 176 -0.84 21.79 12.94
N ASP A 177 -1.14 23.09 12.88
CA ASP A 177 -1.01 23.90 11.66
C ASP A 177 0.45 24.01 11.21
N VAL A 178 1.37 24.29 12.14
CA VAL A 178 2.80 24.35 11.84
C VAL A 178 3.32 22.99 11.37
N TRP A 179 2.89 21.91 12.00
CA TRP A 179 3.25 20.55 11.63
C TRP A 179 2.79 20.22 10.21
N GLU A 180 1.54 20.49 9.86
CA GLU A 180 1.00 20.24 8.52
C GLU A 180 1.78 21.02 7.45
N ASN A 181 2.05 22.31 7.71
CA ASN A 181 2.79 23.17 6.78
C ASN A 181 4.25 22.73 6.59
N ASN A 182 4.85 22.05 7.58
CA ASN A 182 6.25 21.62 7.54
C ASN A 182 6.43 20.11 7.32
N LEU A 183 5.34 19.33 7.23
CA LEU A 183 5.38 17.87 7.17
C LEU A 183 6.28 17.35 6.04
N LYS A 184 6.19 17.99 4.87
CA LYS A 184 7.05 17.64 3.73
C LYS A 184 8.53 17.82 4.06
N GLY A 185 8.92 18.99 4.59
CA GLY A 185 10.32 19.27 4.93
C GLY A 185 10.86 18.34 6.03
N VAL A 186 10.01 17.96 6.99
CA VAL A 186 10.36 16.97 8.02
C VAL A 186 10.56 15.58 7.39
N SER A 187 9.64 15.15 6.52
CA SER A 187 9.74 13.88 5.79
C SER A 187 11.01 13.80 4.93
N ASP A 188 11.29 14.85 4.15
CA ASP A 188 12.48 14.93 3.30
C ASP A 188 13.76 14.81 4.16
N ARG A 189 13.82 15.56 5.27
CA ARG A 189 14.98 15.51 6.17
C ARG A 189 15.21 14.13 6.81
N LEU A 190 14.13 13.43 7.17
CA LEU A 190 14.18 12.13 7.83
C LEU A 190 14.47 10.97 6.86
N PHE A 191 13.99 11.05 5.61
CA PHE A 191 13.99 9.91 4.70
C PHE A 191 14.75 10.10 3.38
N GLU A 192 14.89 11.32 2.84
CA GLU A 192 15.60 11.55 1.56
C GLU A 192 17.13 11.48 1.68
N ASN A 193 17.70 11.73 2.88
CA ASN A 193 19.15 11.61 3.10
C ASN A 193 19.69 10.16 3.02
N GLY A 194 18.82 9.15 2.90
CA GLY A 194 19.19 7.74 2.73
C GLY A 194 19.01 7.19 1.31
N GLU A 195 18.42 7.94 0.38
CA GLU A 195 18.09 7.43 -0.96
C GLU A 195 19.32 7.31 -1.87
N THR A 196 20.42 8.00 -1.55
CA THR A 196 21.65 7.95 -2.36
C THR A 196 22.45 6.65 -2.21
N GLU A 197 22.23 5.86 -1.14
CA GLU A 197 23.00 4.62 -0.91
C GLU A 197 22.30 3.34 -1.43
N SER A 198 20.97 3.38 -1.64
CA SER A 198 20.21 2.18 -2.04
C SER A 198 20.11 1.98 -3.54
N GLU A 199 20.09 3.03 -4.36
CA GLU A 199 19.99 2.91 -5.82
C GLU A 199 21.28 2.36 -6.47
N ALA A 200 22.42 2.47 -5.77
CA ALA A 200 23.70 1.94 -6.26
C ALA A 200 23.80 0.39 -6.23
N LYS A 201 22.89 -0.32 -5.54
CA LYS A 201 22.96 -1.79 -5.41
C LYS A 201 21.95 -2.55 -6.28
N THR A 202 20.89 -1.90 -6.76
CA THR A 202 19.87 -2.57 -7.58
C THR A 202 20.25 -2.66 -9.07
N ASP A 203 21.06 -1.73 -9.60
CA ASP A 203 21.49 -1.77 -11.01
C ASP A 203 22.59 -2.82 -11.29
N THR A 204 23.32 -3.28 -10.26
CA THR A 204 24.37 -4.30 -10.44
C THR A 204 23.81 -5.73 -10.45
N GLY A 205 22.65 -5.97 -9.85
CA GLY A 205 22.04 -7.31 -9.77
C GLY A 205 21.41 -7.79 -11.08
N THR A 206 20.79 -6.88 -11.85
CA THR A 206 20.11 -7.24 -13.10
C THR A 206 21.10 -7.55 -14.24
N ARG A 207 22.26 -6.88 -14.28
CA ARG A 207 23.29 -7.14 -15.31
C ARG A 207 24.11 -8.43 -15.11
N ALA A 208 24.06 -9.04 -13.93
CA ALA A 208 24.77 -10.30 -13.68
C ALA A 208 24.02 -11.52 -14.22
N ALA A 209 22.69 -11.48 -14.30
CA ALA A 209 21.87 -12.62 -14.74
C ALA A 209 21.78 -12.77 -16.27
N GLU A 210 22.07 -11.73 -17.05
CA GLU A 210 21.99 -11.77 -18.53
C GLU A 210 23.29 -12.22 -19.21
N ARG A 211 24.37 -12.50 -18.46
CA ARG A 211 25.65 -12.98 -19.02
C ARG A 211 25.89 -14.48 -18.91
N GLU A 212 25.08 -15.23 -18.18
CA GLU A 212 25.29 -16.68 -18.00
C GLU A 212 24.47 -17.57 -18.96
N ASN A 213 23.57 -17.02 -19.79
CA ASN A 213 22.73 -17.81 -20.71
C ASN A 213 23.14 -17.68 -22.20
N GLY A 214 24.35 -17.21 -22.49
CA GLY A 214 24.79 -16.89 -23.84
C GLY A 214 26.15 -17.48 -24.22
N ASP A 215 26.43 -18.73 -23.86
CA ASP A 215 27.49 -19.47 -24.53
C ASP A 215 27.28 -20.98 -24.39
N GLY A 216 26.77 -21.59 -25.47
CA GLY A 216 26.53 -23.02 -25.51
C GLY A 216 25.62 -23.41 -26.66
N ASP A 217 26.05 -23.20 -27.91
CA ASP A 217 26.17 -24.30 -28.87
C ASP A 217 26.86 -23.84 -30.15
N ALA A 218 28.10 -24.26 -30.32
CA ALA A 218 28.81 -24.25 -31.58
C ALA A 218 29.77 -25.43 -31.57
N THR A 219 29.28 -26.64 -31.85
CA THR A 219 30.03 -27.63 -32.64
C THR A 219 29.10 -28.63 -33.32
#